data_AF-A0A844X9J0-F1
#
_entry.id   AF-A0A844X9J0-F1
#
_cell.length_a   1.000
_cell.length_b   1.000
_cell.length_c   1.000
_cell.angle_alpha   90.00
_cell.angle_beta   90.00
_cell.angle_gamma   90.00
#
_symmetry.space_group_name_H-M   'P 1'
#
loop_
_entity.id
_entity.type
_entity.pdbx_description
1 polymer ?
#
loop_
_entity_poly.entity_id
_entity_poly.type
_entity_poly.pdbx_seq_one_letter_code
_entity_poly.pdbx_strand_id
1 'polypeptide(L)'
;MSMHVEHAGRRVAANLAAAEDLANQTLHAHATLMQSMMDVRTQTDVAPYEGMTAVMRVQSAMSKLVEAQADIAKAHKSLRDDFTRITAVPDDGTRCPTEKYIGAVKTAA
;
A
#
# COMPACT_ATOMS: atom_id res chain seq x y z
N MET A 1 29.16 5.69 -12.03
CA MET A 1 28.09 6.71 -12.00
C MET A 1 27.37 6.57 -10.67
N SER A 2 27.57 7.51 -9.74
CA SER A 2 26.92 7.49 -8.42
C SER A 2 25.50 8.02 -8.58
N MET A 3 24.49 7.22 -8.23
CA MET A 3 23.11 7.71 -8.18
C MET A 3 22.97 8.59 -6.95
N HIS A 4 22.76 9.90 -7.15
CA HIS A 4 22.49 10.80 -6.03
C HIS A 4 21.27 10.31 -5.23
N VAL A 5 21.39 10.33 -3.89
CA VAL A 5 20.37 9.86 -2.92
C VAL A 5 18.97 10.39 -3.24
N GLU A 6 18.95 11.61 -3.76
CA GLU A 6 17.83 12.32 -4.33
C GLU A 6 17.04 11.53 -5.40
N HIS A 7 17.72 10.99 -6.41
CA HIS A 7 17.09 10.18 -7.45
C HIS A 7 16.63 8.81 -6.91
N ALA A 8 17.37 8.26 -5.95
CA ALA A 8 17.00 7.02 -5.26
C ALA A 8 15.67 7.19 -4.51
N GLY A 9 15.54 8.28 -3.75
CA GLY A 9 14.36 8.60 -2.94
C GLY A 9 13.11 8.80 -3.79
N ARG A 10 13.21 9.52 -4.93
CA ARG A 10 12.09 9.68 -5.86
C ARG A 10 11.58 8.34 -6.38
N ARG A 11 12.49 7.44 -6.76
CA ARG A 11 12.13 6.10 -7.24
C ARG A 11 11.41 5.30 -6.15
N VAL A 12 11.93 5.32 -4.91
CA VAL A 12 11.32 4.62 -3.78
C VAL A 12 9.91 5.14 -3.50
N ALA A 13 9.72 6.46 -3.46
CA ALA A 13 8.40 7.04 -3.18
C ALA A 13 7.40 6.81 -4.32
N ALA A 14 7.84 6.82 -5.59
CA ALA A 14 6.97 6.42 -6.71
C ALA A 14 6.56 4.94 -6.62
N ASN A 15 7.51 4.04 -6.32
CA ASN A 15 7.23 2.62 -6.14
C ASN A 15 6.32 2.34 -4.94
N LEU A 16 6.45 3.11 -3.87
CA LEU A 16 5.60 3.02 -2.70
C LEU A 16 4.15 3.40 -3.03
N ALA A 17 3.94 4.53 -3.71
CA ALA A 17 2.61 4.95 -4.14
C ALA A 17 1.95 3.90 -5.06
N ALA A 18 2.73 3.31 -5.98
CA ALA A 18 2.26 2.23 -6.82
C ALA A 18 1.90 0.97 -6.02
N ALA A 19 2.67 0.63 -4.98
CA ALA A 19 2.39 -0.50 -4.10
C ALA A 19 1.11 -0.28 -3.28
N GLU A 20 0.88 0.93 -2.78
CA GLU A 20 -0.35 1.30 -2.06
C GLU A 20 -1.59 1.18 -2.96
N ASP A 21 -1.51 1.68 -4.19
CA ASP A 21 -2.60 1.57 -5.16
C ASP A 21 -2.88 0.11 -5.53
N LEU A 22 -1.84 -0.68 -5.81
CA LEU A 22 -2.00 -2.10 -6.11
C LEU A 22 -2.58 -2.90 -4.93
N ALA A 23 -2.23 -2.54 -3.69
CA ALA A 23 -2.82 -3.14 -2.50
C ALA A 23 -4.32 -2.86 -2.41
N ASN A 24 -4.76 -1.62 -2.68
CA ASN A 24 -6.18 -1.26 -2.74
C ASN A 24 -6.91 -2.04 -3.83
N GLN A 25 -6.36 -2.13 -5.03
CA GLN A 25 -6.93 -2.90 -6.13
C GLN A 25 -7.05 -4.39 -5.78
N THR A 26 -6.05 -4.94 -5.10
CA THR A 26 -6.04 -6.35 -4.66
C THR A 26 -7.14 -6.61 -3.63
N LEU A 27 -7.33 -5.71 -2.67
CA LEU A 27 -8.43 -5.80 -1.69
C LEU A 27 -9.80 -5.71 -2.36
N HIS A 28 -9.95 -4.80 -3.33
CA HIS A 28 -11.19 -4.68 -4.11
C HIS A 28 -11.51 -5.99 -4.86
N ALA A 29 -10.51 -6.61 -5.50
CA ALA A 29 -10.68 -7.88 -6.20
C ALA A 29 -11.12 -9.01 -5.24
N HIS A 30 -10.53 -9.08 -4.04
CA HIS A 30 -10.93 -10.07 -3.03
C HIS A 30 -12.33 -9.83 -2.48
N ALA A 31 -12.70 -8.56 -2.24
CA ALA A 31 -14.05 -8.21 -1.81
C ALA A 31 -15.09 -8.59 -2.88
N THR A 32 -14.78 -8.35 -4.15
CA THR A 32 -15.64 -8.75 -5.28
C THR A 32 -15.81 -10.27 -5.35
N LEU A 33 -14.72 -11.03 -5.18
CA LEU A 33 -14.78 -12.49 -5.13
C LEU A 33 -15.64 -12.96 -3.95
N MET A 34 -15.45 -12.39 -2.76
CA MET A 34 -16.23 -12.73 -1.57
C MET A 34 -17.71 -12.47 -1.79
N GLN A 35 -18.07 -11.31 -2.35
CA GLN A 35 -19.45 -10.97 -2.69
C GLN A 35 -20.04 -12.01 -3.64
N SER A 36 -19.34 -12.34 -4.73
CA SER A 36 -19.79 -13.37 -5.68
C SER A 36 -20.01 -14.74 -5.02
N MET A 37 -19.12 -15.14 -4.11
CA MET A 37 -19.26 -16.40 -3.35
C MET A 37 -20.46 -16.40 -2.39
N MET A 38 -20.86 -15.24 -1.89
CA MET A 38 -22.07 -15.07 -1.05
C MET A 38 -23.33 -15.01 -1.90
N ASP A 39 -23.28 -14.34 -3.05
CA ASP A 39 -24.39 -14.26 -3.99
C ASP A 39 -24.82 -15.65 -4.45
N VAL A 40 -23.87 -16.51 -4.85
CA VAL A 40 -24.17 -17.90 -5.22
C VAL A 40 -24.88 -18.65 -4.09
N ARG A 41 -24.48 -18.45 -2.83
CA ARG A 41 -25.12 -19.10 -1.68
C ARG A 41 -26.55 -18.64 -1.45
N THR A 42 -26.85 -17.38 -1.76
CA THR A 42 -28.20 -16.83 -1.60
C THR A 42 -29.12 -17.15 -2.78
N GLN A 43 -28.54 -17.39 -3.96
CA GLN A 43 -29.29 -17.60 -5.20
C GLN A 43 -29.45 -19.07 -5.60
N THR A 44 -28.80 -20.00 -4.88
CA THR A 44 -28.83 -21.43 -5.19
C THR A 44 -29.21 -22.25 -3.97
N ASP A 45 -29.76 -23.44 -4.18
CA ASP A 45 -30.10 -24.42 -3.13
C ASP A 45 -28.89 -25.22 -2.64
N VAL A 46 -27.67 -24.71 -2.83
CA VAL A 46 -26.45 -25.35 -2.35
C VAL A 46 -26.45 -25.32 -0.82
N ALA A 47 -26.19 -26.47 -0.20
CA ALA A 47 -26.16 -26.57 1.25
C ALA A 47 -25.12 -25.59 1.85
N PRO A 48 -25.40 -24.91 2.99
CA PRO A 48 -24.54 -23.83 3.50
C PRO A 48 -23.08 -24.21 3.77
N TYR A 49 -22.82 -25.48 4.08
CA TYR A 49 -21.48 -25.99 4.38
C TYR A 49 -20.64 -26.21 3.12
N GLU A 50 -21.27 -26.36 1.95
CA GLU A 50 -20.57 -26.57 0.69
C GLU A 50 -19.76 -25.32 0.34
N GLY A 51 -18.48 -25.53 0.03
CA GLY A 51 -17.54 -24.44 -0.25
C GLY A 51 -17.23 -23.51 0.94
N MET A 52 -17.66 -23.81 2.17
CA MET A 52 -17.41 -22.95 3.34
C MET A 52 -15.91 -22.81 3.62
N THR A 53 -15.14 -23.90 3.45
CA THR A 53 -13.68 -23.87 3.54
C THR A 53 -13.05 -22.90 2.55
N ALA A 54 -13.60 -22.77 1.34
CA ALA A 54 -13.10 -21.81 0.36
C ALA A 54 -13.36 -20.36 0.80
N VAL A 55 -14.55 -20.08 1.33
CA VAL A 55 -14.90 -18.76 1.89
C VAL A 55 -13.95 -18.38 3.02
N MET A 56 -13.73 -19.29 3.98
CA MET A 56 -12.84 -19.04 5.10
C MET A 56 -11.41 -18.74 4.63
N ARG A 57 -10.94 -19.39 3.56
CA ARG A 57 -9.63 -19.12 2.96
C ARG A 57 -9.57 -17.72 2.33
N VAL A 58 -10.59 -17.30 1.58
CA VAL A 58 -10.64 -15.95 1.01
C VAL A 58 -10.71 -14.90 2.11
N GLN A 59 -11.50 -15.13 3.16
CA GLN A 59 -11.60 -14.22 4.30
C GLN A 59 -10.26 -14.09 5.03
N SER A 60 -9.57 -15.21 5.26
CA SER A 60 -8.22 -15.20 5.86
C SER A 60 -7.21 -14.46 4.98
N ALA A 61 -7.29 -14.60 3.65
CA ALA A 61 -6.44 -13.85 2.72
C ALA A 61 -6.70 -12.34 2.81
N MET A 62 -7.97 -11.91 2.89
CA MET A 62 -8.34 -10.51 3.08
C MET A 62 -7.77 -9.92 4.38
N SER A 63 -7.85 -10.64 5.51
CA SER A 63 -7.25 -10.18 6.77
C SER A 63 -5.75 -9.91 6.63
N LYS A 64 -5.01 -10.82 5.99
CA LYS A 64 -3.56 -10.67 5.76
C LYS A 64 -3.24 -9.51 4.81
N LEU A 65 -4.08 -9.26 3.81
CA LEU A 65 -3.91 -8.12 2.91
C LEU A 65 -4.12 -6.79 3.64
N VAL A 66 -5.09 -6.71 4.56
CA VAL A 66 -5.30 -5.52 5.39
C VAL A 66 -4.09 -5.27 6.29
N GLU A 67 -3.54 -6.31 6.91
CA GLU A 67 -2.31 -6.22 7.71
C GLU A 67 -1.13 -5.71 6.86
N ALA A 68 -0.93 -6.30 5.67
CA ALA A 68 0.11 -5.87 4.74
C ALA A 68 -0.06 -4.40 4.32
N GLN A 69 -1.29 -3.95 4.05
CA GLN A 69 -1.57 -2.55 3.71
C GLN A 69 -1.26 -1.61 4.89
N ALA A 70 -1.59 -1.99 6.11
CA ALA A 70 -1.26 -1.22 7.30
C ALA A 70 0.26 -1.07 7.46
N ASP A 71 1.03 -2.11 7.17
CA ASP A 71 2.48 -2.06 7.24
C ASP A 71 3.11 -1.22 6.12
N ILE A 72 2.53 -1.23 4.91
CA ILE A 72 2.92 -0.30 3.83
C ILE A 72 2.67 1.15 4.25
N ALA A 73 1.50 1.45 4.84
CA ALA A 73 1.17 2.80 5.31
C ALA A 73 2.11 3.28 6.42
N LYS A 74 2.52 2.38 7.34
CA LYS A 74 3.55 2.67 8.34
C LYS A 74 4.90 2.94 7.68
N ALA A 75 5.30 2.13 6.70
CA ALA A 75 6.55 2.36 5.96
C ALA A 75 6.55 3.71 5.24
N HIS A 76 5.41 4.11 4.65
CA HIS A 76 5.24 5.45 4.08
C HIS A 76 5.50 6.54 5.11
N LYS A 77 4.84 6.46 6.27
CA LYS A 77 5.04 7.43 7.34
C LYS A 77 6.51 7.48 7.78
N SER A 78 7.15 6.34 8.03
CA SER A 78 8.56 6.28 8.44
C SER A 78 9.48 6.94 7.41
N LEU A 79 9.23 6.75 6.11
CA LEU A 79 10.01 7.39 5.04
C LEU A 79 9.85 8.92 5.04
N ARG A 80 8.66 9.44 5.36
CA ARG A 80 8.41 10.88 5.50
C ARG A 80 9.11 11.46 6.73
N ASP A 81 9.04 10.74 7.85
CA ASP A 81 9.70 11.13 9.09
C ASP A 81 11.24 11.16 8.90
N ASP A 82 11.80 10.14 8.25
CA ASP A 82 13.22 10.08 7.93
C ASP A 82 13.66 11.18 6.95
N PHE A 83 12.86 11.46 5.91
CA PHE A 83 13.16 12.55 4.98
C PHE A 83 13.22 13.90 5.70
N THR A 84 12.23 14.19 6.55
CA THR A 84 12.17 15.41 7.36
C THR A 84 13.38 15.52 8.27
N ARG A 85 13.73 14.41 8.96
CA ARG A 85 14.89 14.35 9.85
C ARG A 85 16.22 14.58 9.13
N ILE A 86 16.38 14.04 7.93
CA ILE A 86 17.63 14.12 7.16
C ILE A 86 17.78 15.50 6.47
N THR A 87 16.70 16.04 5.93
CA THR A 87 16.74 17.25 5.09
C THR A 87 16.35 18.53 5.84
N ALA A 88 15.83 18.42 7.06
CA ALA A 88 15.21 19.50 7.84
C ALA A 88 14.04 20.22 7.10
N VAL A 89 13.54 19.63 6.02
CA VAL A 89 12.37 20.14 5.29
C VAL A 89 11.10 19.68 6.01
N PRO A 90 10.21 20.58 6.44
CA PRO A 90 8.97 20.22 7.10
C PRO A 90 8.05 19.38 6.21
N ASP A 91 7.46 18.36 6.80
CA ASP A 91 6.42 17.56 6.18
C ASP A 91 5.06 18.29 6.23
N ASP A 92 4.45 18.50 5.07
CA ASP A 92 3.24 19.31 4.93
C ASP A 92 1.96 18.47 4.75
N GLY A 93 2.00 17.17 5.06
CA GLY A 93 0.82 16.31 5.02
C GLY A 93 0.42 15.83 3.62
N THR A 94 0.76 16.59 2.58
CA THR A 94 0.27 16.39 1.21
C THR A 94 1.30 15.72 0.29
N ARG A 95 2.53 15.57 0.76
CA ARG A 95 3.67 15.18 -0.08
C ARG A 95 4.24 13.83 0.37
N CYS A 96 4.12 12.84 -0.51
CA CYS A 96 5.16 11.84 -0.62
C CYS A 96 6.45 12.58 -1.08
N PRO A 97 7.68 12.21 -0.67
CA PRO A 97 8.92 12.99 -0.91
C PRO A 97 9.31 13.26 -2.38
N THR A 98 8.42 13.05 -3.34
CA THR A 98 8.75 12.80 -4.74
C THR A 98 9.00 14.01 -5.62
N GLU A 99 8.55 15.24 -5.33
CA GLU A 99 8.52 16.23 -6.44
C GLU A 99 9.14 17.60 -6.21
N LYS A 100 9.05 18.22 -5.03
CA LYS A 100 9.37 19.67 -4.93
C LYS A 100 10.61 20.07 -4.12
N TYR A 101 11.10 19.23 -3.22
CA TYR A 101 12.15 19.65 -2.25
C TYR A 101 13.53 19.07 -2.47
N ILE A 102 13.64 18.09 -3.36
CA ILE A 102 14.91 17.43 -3.63
C ILE A 102 15.90 18.36 -4.37
N GLY A 103 15.44 19.48 -4.96
CA GLY A 103 16.32 20.49 -5.56
C GLY A 103 16.92 21.51 -4.58
N ALA A 104 16.61 21.44 -3.28
CA ALA A 104 17.04 22.44 -2.30
C ALA A 104 18.19 21.98 -1.38
N VAL A 105 18.56 20.71 -1.40
CA VAL A 105 19.72 20.20 -0.64
C VAL A 105 21.00 20.56 -1.41
N LYS A 106 21.34 21.85 -1.41
CA LYS A 106 22.69 22.28 -1.80
C LYS A 106 23.67 21.61 -0.84
N THR A 107 24.59 20.84 -1.43
CA THR A 107 25.82 20.33 -0.83
C THR A 107 26.42 21.36 0.14
N ALA A 108 26.30 21.10 1.45
CA ALA A 108 27.17 21.74 2.42
C ALA A 108 28.57 21.18 2.20
N ALA A 109 29.44 22.03 1.64
CA ALA A 109 30.89 21.87 1.66
C ALA A 109 31.43 22.17 3.06
#